data_AF-A0A7G7MHC9-F1
#
_entry.id   AF-A0A7G7MHC9-F1
#
_cell.length_a   1.000
_cell.length_b   1.000
_cell.length_c   1.000
_cell.angle_alpha   90.00
_cell.angle_beta   90.00
_cell.angle_gamma   90.00
#
_symmetry.space_group_name_H-M   'P 1'
#
loop_
_entity.id
_entity.type
_entity.pdbx_description
1 polymer ?
#
loop_
_entity_poly.entity_id
_entity_poly.type
_entity_poly.pdbx_seq_one_letter_code
_entity_poly.pdbx_strand_id
1 'polypeptide(L)' 'MSTPVDRRFVADAAAHRRDVPRYCPGCAVGLGMATEFWEAEERRFYCSCTACGWTGEITPTGEVATGHEPEH' A
#
# COMPACT_ATOMS: atom_id res chain seq x y z
N MET A 1 -21.28 -15.29 -15.09
CA MET A 1 -21.23 -14.13 -15.98
C MET A 1 -19.97 -13.35 -15.63
N SER A 2 -19.04 -13.16 -16.57
CA SER A 2 -17.84 -12.37 -16.32
C SER A 2 -18.19 -10.90 -16.44
N THR A 3 -17.97 -10.13 -15.38
CA THR A 3 -18.09 -8.66 -15.43
C THR A 3 -17.11 -8.14 -16.49
N PRO A 4 -17.54 -7.28 -17.43
CA PRO A 4 -16.63 -6.67 -18.39
C PRO A 4 -15.59 -5.84 -17.63
N VAL A 5 -14.31 -6.18 -17.80
CA VAL A 5 -13.19 -5.44 -17.21
C VAL A 5 -12.86 -4.27 -18.14
N ASP A 6 -12.98 -3.04 -17.64
CA ASP A 6 -12.54 -1.87 -18.38
C ASP A 6 -10.99 -1.88 -18.45
N ARG A 7 -10.49 -1.87 -19.70
CA ARG A 7 -9.06 -1.99 -20.01
C ARG A 7 -8.22 -0.88 -19.38
N ARG A 8 -8.81 0.29 -19.09
CA ARG A 8 -8.13 1.41 -18.43
C ARG A 8 -7.62 1.04 -17.04
N PHE A 9 -8.36 0.21 -16.30
CA PHE A 9 -8.02 -0.17 -14.92
C PHE A 9 -7.15 -1.42 -14.82
N VAL A 10 -6.82 -2.08 -15.93
CA VAL A 10 -6.02 -3.33 -15.90
C VAL A 10 -4.60 -3.05 -15.38
N ALA A 11 -4.00 -1.93 -15.80
CA ALA A 11 -2.69 -1.51 -15.33
C ALA A 11 -2.73 -1.20 -13.82
N ASP A 12 -3.73 -0.45 -13.37
CA ASP A 12 -3.91 -0.08 -11.97
C ASP A 12 -4.12 -1.31 -11.09
N ALA A 13 -4.98 -2.25 -11.51
CA ALA A 13 -5.21 -3.51 -10.79
C ALA A 13 -3.95 -4.39 -10.72
N ALA A 14 -3.10 -4.36 -11.74
CA ALA A 14 -1.81 -5.05 -11.71
C ALA A 14 -0.84 -4.38 -10.73
N ALA A 15 -0.76 -3.04 -10.75
CA ALA A 15 0.06 -2.27 -9.84
C ALA A 15 -0.37 -2.46 -8.37
N HIS A 16 -1.67 -2.37 -8.09
CA HIS A 16 -2.25 -2.62 -6.78
C HIS A 16 -1.84 -3.99 -6.22
N ARG A 17 -2.03 -5.07 -7.00
CA ARG A 17 -1.69 -6.44 -6.54
C ARG A 17 -0.20 -6.65 -6.25
N ARG A 18 0.66 -5.95 -6.99
CA ARG A 18 2.11 -5.98 -6.78
C ARG A 18 2.47 -5.25 -5.48
N ASP A 19 1.87 -4.09 -5.25
CA ASP A 19 2.36 -3.12 -4.26
C ASP A 19 1.59 -3.14 -2.94
N VAL A 20 0.42 -3.77 -2.88
CA VAL A 20 -0.42 -3.82 -1.67
C VAL A 20 0.36 -4.41 -0.48
N PRO A 21 0.45 -3.68 0.66
CA PRO A 21 1.11 -4.18 1.85
C PRO A 21 0.50 -5.50 2.34
N ARG A 22 1.35 -6.50 2.59
CA ARG A 22 0.91 -7.84 3.02
C ARG A 22 1.14 -8.11 4.50
N TYR A 23 2.14 -7.47 5.09
CA TYR A 23 2.61 -7.75 6.46
C TYR A 23 2.64 -6.48 7.30
N CYS A 24 2.27 -6.61 8.58
CA CYS A 24 2.23 -5.51 9.53
C CYS A 24 3.67 -5.08 9.91
N PRO A 25 4.00 -3.78 9.87
CA PRO A 25 5.34 -3.31 10.27
C PRO A 25 5.60 -3.47 11.77
N GLY A 26 4.55 -3.51 12.61
CA GLY A 26 4.70 -3.65 14.06
C GLY A 26 4.91 -5.08 14.56
N CYS A 27 4.38 -6.10 13.86
CA CYS A 27 4.43 -7.49 14.34
C CYS A 27 4.73 -8.55 13.25
N ALA A 28 4.96 -8.13 12.00
CA ALA A 28 5.22 -8.99 10.84
C ALA A 28 4.12 -10.00 10.46
N VAL A 29 3.00 -10.06 11.17
CA VAL A 29 1.84 -10.88 10.81
C VAL A 29 1.12 -10.29 9.59
N GLY A 30 0.40 -11.13 8.84
CA GLY A 30 -0.41 -10.69 7.71
C GLY A 30 -1.39 -9.56 8.08
N LEU A 31 -1.47 -8.53 7.25
CA LEU A 31 -2.42 -7.42 7.44
C LEU A 31 -3.86 -7.91 7.26
N GLY A 32 -4.76 -7.42 8.13
CA GLY A 32 -6.19 -7.69 8.02
C GLY A 32 -6.86 -6.81 6.97
N MET A 33 -6.33 -5.61 6.76
CA MET A 33 -6.79 -4.67 5.75
C MET A 33 -5.61 -3.86 5.20
N ALA A 34 -5.64 -3.65 3.89
CA ALA A 34 -4.80 -2.69 3.19
C ALA A 34 -5.63 -2.07 2.06
N THR A 35 -6.04 -0.82 2.24
CA THR A 35 -6.89 -0.10 1.29
C THR A 35 -6.09 0.99 0.60
N GLU A 36 -6.02 0.93 -0.72
CA GLU A 36 -5.38 1.94 -1.54
C GLU A 36 -6.23 3.21 -1.63
N PHE A 37 -5.58 4.36 -1.55
CA PHE A 37 -6.19 5.68 -1.77
C PHE A 37 -5.17 6.63 -2.39
N TRP A 38 -5.67 7.78 -2.87
CA TRP A 38 -4.86 8.82 -3.48
C TRP A 38 -5.03 10.14 -2.73
N GLU A 39 -3.92 10.78 -2.39
CA GLU A 39 -3.86 12.14 -1.88
C GLU A 39 -3.15 12.99 -2.94
N ALA A 40 -3.93 13.78 -3.69
CA ALA A 40 -3.46 14.42 -4.92
C ALA A 40 -2.86 13.40 -5.90
N GLU A 41 -1.57 13.51 -6.23
CA GLU A 41 -0.84 12.58 -7.11
C GLU A 41 -0.12 11.47 -6.33
N GLU A 42 -0.20 11.48 -4.99
CA GLU A 42 0.45 10.49 -4.16
C GLU A 42 -0.46 9.30 -3.88
N ARG A 43 0.04 8.11 -4.19
CA ARG A 43 -0.63 6.85 -3.88
C ARG A 43 -0.23 6.36 -2.50
N ARG A 44 -1.20 6.03 -1.65
CA ARG A 44 -0.97 5.56 -0.27
C ARG A 44 -1.86 4.36 0.07
N PHE A 45 -1.50 3.65 1.15
CA PHE A 45 -2.29 2.55 1.70
C PHE A 45 -2.65 2.79 3.16
N TYR A 46 -3.94 2.84 3.47
CA TYR A 46 -4.41 2.80 4.85
C TYR A 46 -4.53 1.34 5.30
N CYS A 47 -3.83 1.00 6.39
CA CYS A 47 -3.63 -0.37 6.81
C CYS A 47 -4.08 -0.60 8.25
N SER A 48 -4.56 -1.79 8.55
CA SER A 48 -4.84 -2.22 9.93
C SER A 48 -4.43 -3.67 10.19
N CYS A 49 -3.89 -3.88 11.38
CA CYS A 49 -3.45 -5.19 11.88
C CYS A 49 -4.38 -5.67 12.99
N THR A 50 -5.06 -6.79 12.74
CA THR A 50 -5.94 -7.41 13.75
C THR A 50 -5.17 -8.15 14.84
N ALA A 51 -3.88 -8.45 14.63
CA ALA A 51 -3.05 -9.19 15.59
C ALA A 51 -2.46 -8.30 16.70
N CYS A 52 -1.93 -7.13 16.35
CA CYS A 52 -1.30 -6.22 17.33
C CYS A 52 -2.02 -4.87 17.49
N GLY A 53 -3.10 -4.63 16.75
CA GLY A 53 -3.87 -3.39 16.82
C GLY A 53 -3.23 -2.19 16.10
N TRP A 54 -2.10 -2.38 15.42
CA TRP A 54 -1.47 -1.31 14.65
C TRP A 54 -2.40 -0.82 13.53
N THR A 55 -2.53 0.49 13.41
CA THR A 55 -3.17 1.19 12.30
C THR A 55 -2.24 2.28 11.79
N GLY A 56 -2.24 2.50 10.47
CA GLY A 56 -1.39 3.54 9.90
C GLY A 56 -1.41 3.57 8.39
N GLU A 57 -0.70 4.55 7.86
CA GLU A 57 -0.50 4.72 6.42
C GLU A 57 0.87 4.18 5.99
N ILE A 58 0.90 3.56 4.81
CA ILE A 58 2.12 3.12 4.15
C ILE A 58 2.20 3.80 2.79
N THR A 59 3.24 4.61 2.61
CA THR A 59 3.55 5.28 1.34
C THR A 59 4.58 4.46 0.58
N PRO A 60 4.25 3.93 -0.62
CA PRO A 60 5.22 3.26 -1.47
C PRO A 60 6.25 4.28 -1.99
N THR A 61 7.54 3.98 -1.85
CA THR A 61 8.63 4.85 -2.31
C THR A 61 9.10 4.55 -3.74
N GLY A 62 8.47 3.61 -4.44
CA GLY A 62 8.94 3.09 -5.73
C GLY A 62 9.98 1.98 -5.53
N GLU A 63 11.07 1.98 -6.30
CA GLU A 63 12.12 0.95 -6.21
C GLU A 63 12.99 1.08 -4.96
N VAL A 64 13.26 2.32 -4.50
CA VAL A 64 14.14 2.60 -3.36
C VAL A 64 13.55 3.72 -2.51
N ALA A 65 13.72 3.63 -1.19
CA ALA A 65 13.46 4.73 -0.28
C ALA A 65 14.72 5.59 -0.15
N THR A 66 14.61 6.88 -0.45
CA THR A 66 15.71 7.84 -0.26
C THR A 66 15.45 8.66 0.99
N GLY A 67 16.33 8.55 1.98
CA GLY A 67 16.31 9.39 3.18
C GLY A 67 17.31 10.55 3.05
N HIS A 68 16.92 11.74 3.51
CA HIS A 68 17.83 12.87 3.70
C HIS A 68 18.12 13.03 5.19
N GLU A 69 19.37 12.91 5.60
CA GLU A 69 19.81 13.18 6.97
C GLU A 69 20.47 14.57 7.02
N PRO A 70 20.11 15.43 7.99
CA PRO A 70 20.79 16.71 8.16
C PRO A 70 22.24 16.52 8.60
N GLU A 71 23.09 17.47 8.25
CA GLU A 71 24.47 17.55 8.75
C GLU A 71 24.45 17.86 10.25
N HIS A 72 25.16 17.03 11.03
CA HIS A 72 25.22 17.06 12.50
C HIS A 72 26.18 18.13 13.01
#